data_AF-A0A412ELV6-F1
#
_entry.id   AF-A0A412ELV6-F1
#
_cell.length_a   1.000
_cell.length_b   1.000
_cell.length_c   1.000
_cell.angle_alpha   90.00
_cell.angle_beta   90.00
_cell.angle_gamma   90.00
#
_symmetry.space_group_name_H-M   'P 1'
#
loop_
_entity.id
_entity.type
_entity.pdbx_description
1 polymer ?
#
loop_
_entity_poly.entity_id
_entity_poly.type
_entity_poly.pdbx_seq_one_letter_code
_entity_poly.pdbx_strand_id
1 'polypeptide(L)'
;MTTKDQERQAIEEIRKIVEGLGENSYVGFAMEGVLELAEENIREDTAYSMKRRAEIAEEQTDELKEEIKTLKKRNETIHRVEIENKDAAARLSLENERLRKEIKENQIPEELMHECYCMAYDKEAGAQKKMEQAADQMAEAAIKGEDTQSFAKEYQAQKSSRRRYEKIMQQLDKIEKRKAGR
;
A
#
# COMPACT_ATOMS: atom_id res chain seq x y z
N MET A 1 -13.05 -56.33 39.06
CA MET A 1 -13.44 -55.21 38.17
C MET A 1 -14.95 -55.19 38.18
N THR A 2 -15.57 -54.07 38.51
CA THR A 2 -17.03 -53.92 38.46
C THR A 2 -17.45 -53.86 37.00
N THR A 3 -18.54 -54.53 36.62
CA THR A 3 -19.07 -54.46 35.25
C THR A 3 -19.90 -53.19 35.06
N LYS A 4 -20.03 -52.72 33.81
CA LYS A 4 -20.89 -51.57 33.49
C LYS A 4 -22.35 -51.77 33.95
N ASP A 5 -22.84 -53.00 33.95
CA ASP A 5 -24.18 -53.33 34.43
C ASP A 5 -24.29 -53.28 35.96
N GLN A 6 -23.24 -53.68 36.68
CA GLN A 6 -23.17 -53.52 38.13
C GLN A 6 -23.13 -52.03 38.53
N GLU A 7 -22.43 -51.19 37.78
CA GLU A 7 -22.41 -49.74 38.02
C GLU A 7 -23.77 -49.08 37.75
N ARG A 8 -24.47 -49.48 36.68
CA ARG A 8 -25.84 -49.00 36.40
C ARG A 8 -26.84 -49.40 37.49
N GLN A 9 -26.72 -50.62 38.03
CA GLN A 9 -27.55 -51.06 39.15
C GLN A 9 -27.31 -50.20 40.39
N ALA A 10 -26.04 -49.89 40.70
CA ALA A 10 -25.71 -49.01 41.82
C ALA A 10 -26.27 -47.60 41.64
N ILE A 11 -26.25 -47.04 40.41
CA ILE A 11 -26.85 -45.74 40.10
C ILE A 11 -28.35 -45.74 40.38
N GLU A 12 -29.08 -46.77 39.94
CA GLU A 12 -30.52 -46.88 40.13
C GLU A 12 -30.92 -47.01 41.62
N GLU A 13 -30.13 -47.74 42.41
CA GLU A 13 -30.33 -47.83 43.86
C GLU A 13 -30.14 -46.46 44.54
N ILE A 14 -29.06 -45.74 44.18
CA ILE A 14 -28.80 -44.41 44.71
C ILE A 14 -29.90 -43.42 44.29
N ARG A 15 -30.38 -43.50 43.03
CA ARG A 15 -31.47 -42.67 42.51
C ARG A 15 -32.73 -42.80 43.35
N LYS A 16 -33.16 -44.02 43.67
CA LYS A 16 -34.32 -44.29 44.54
C LYS A 16 -34.14 -43.74 45.95
N ILE A 17 -32.94 -43.85 46.52
CA ILE A 17 -32.63 -43.27 47.83
C ILE A 17 -32.82 -41.75 47.79
N VAL A 18 -32.27 -41.09 46.77
CA VAL A 18 -32.31 -39.63 46.62
C VAL A 18 -33.75 -39.14 46.39
N GLU A 19 -34.50 -39.79 45.49
CA GLU A 19 -35.91 -39.47 45.21
C GLU A 19 -36.81 -39.67 46.45
N GLY A 20 -36.53 -40.72 47.25
CA GLY A 20 -37.25 -41.00 48.49
C GLY A 20 -37.11 -39.92 49.59
N LEU A 21 -36.14 -39.01 49.47
CA LEU A 21 -35.96 -37.88 50.39
C LEU A 21 -36.91 -36.71 50.10
N GLY A 22 -37.60 -36.73 48.95
CA GLY A 22 -38.55 -35.70 48.52
C GLY A 22 -37.91 -34.51 47.77
N GLU A 23 -38.75 -33.73 47.09
CA GLU A 23 -38.35 -32.69 46.12
C GLU A 23 -37.54 -31.53 46.72
N ASN A 24 -37.66 -31.27 48.02
CA ASN A 24 -36.93 -30.20 48.72
C ASN A 24 -35.69 -30.71 49.47
N SER A 25 -35.23 -31.92 49.16
CA SER A 25 -34.05 -32.51 49.81
C SER A 25 -32.77 -31.78 49.41
N TYR A 26 -32.00 -31.32 50.40
CA TYR A 26 -30.65 -30.78 50.17
C TYR A 26 -29.72 -31.78 49.48
N VAL A 27 -29.89 -33.07 49.77
CA VAL A 27 -29.12 -34.15 49.10
C VAL A 27 -29.59 -34.30 47.66
N GLY A 28 -30.89 -34.18 47.40
CA GLY A 28 -31.47 -34.17 46.06
C GLY A 28 -30.87 -33.07 45.19
N PHE A 29 -30.88 -31.83 45.68
CA PHE A 29 -30.25 -30.69 44.99
C PHE A 29 -28.75 -30.90 44.76
N ALA A 30 -28.01 -31.42 45.75
CA ALA A 30 -26.58 -31.65 45.60
C ALA A 30 -26.23 -32.77 44.59
N MET A 31 -27.16 -33.71 44.36
CA MET A 31 -26.99 -34.83 43.43
C MET A 31 -27.52 -34.55 42.03
N GLU A 32 -28.13 -33.39 41.79
CA GLU A 32 -28.61 -32.99 40.46
C GLU A 32 -27.48 -33.04 39.42
N GLY A 33 -27.66 -33.86 38.37
CA GLY A 33 -26.67 -34.06 37.31
C GLY A 33 -25.52 -35.01 37.67
N VAL A 34 -25.38 -35.46 38.93
CA VAL A 34 -24.29 -36.36 39.36
C VAL A 34 -24.50 -37.78 38.85
N LEU A 35 -25.74 -38.30 38.96
CA LEU A 35 -26.06 -39.65 38.51
C LEU A 35 -26.11 -39.74 36.99
N GLU A 36 -26.61 -38.70 36.32
CA GLU A 36 -26.59 -38.57 34.86
C GLU A 36 -25.14 -38.58 34.36
N LEU A 37 -24.24 -37.80 34.98
CA LEU A 37 -22.81 -37.82 34.64
C LEU A 37 -22.18 -39.19 34.88
N ALA A 38 -22.57 -39.90 35.93
CA ALA A 38 -22.10 -41.27 36.18
C ALA A 38 -22.55 -42.23 35.07
N GLU A 39 -23.79 -42.11 34.58
CA GLU A 39 -24.27 -42.88 33.43
C GLU A 39 -23.49 -42.55 32.14
N GLU A 40 -23.19 -41.28 31.89
CA GLU A 40 -22.36 -40.83 30.77
C GLU A 40 -20.94 -41.39 30.85
N ASN A 41 -20.31 -41.34 32.03
CA ASN A 41 -18.99 -41.90 32.28
C ASN A 41 -18.94 -43.41 31.94
N ILE A 42 -19.93 -44.17 32.39
CA ILE A 42 -20.05 -45.61 32.08
C ILE A 42 -20.20 -45.82 30.57
N ARG A 43 -21.05 -45.01 29.91
CA ARG A 43 -21.31 -45.11 28.47
C ARG A 43 -20.08 -44.80 27.63
N GLU A 44 -19.36 -43.74 27.99
CA GLU A 44 -18.24 -43.20 27.21
C GLU A 44 -16.88 -43.75 27.63
N ASP A 45 -16.83 -44.58 28.67
CA ASP A 45 -15.59 -45.09 29.25
C ASP A 45 -14.67 -43.97 29.75
N THR A 46 -15.30 -42.97 30.39
CA THR A 46 -14.65 -41.77 30.93
C THR A 46 -14.85 -41.70 32.45
N ALA A 47 -14.13 -40.80 33.11
CA ALA A 47 -14.14 -40.66 34.57
C ALA A 47 -14.18 -39.19 35.00
N TYR A 48 -15.20 -38.46 34.55
CA TYR A 48 -15.39 -37.06 34.91
C TYR A 48 -16.23 -36.91 36.17
N SER A 49 -15.83 -36.00 37.06
CA SER A 49 -16.66 -35.57 38.18
C SER A 49 -17.30 -34.22 37.90
N MET A 50 -18.40 -33.91 38.59
CA MET A 50 -19.01 -32.57 38.51
C MET A 50 -18.00 -31.47 38.92
N LYS A 51 -17.15 -31.75 39.91
CA LYS A 51 -16.05 -30.86 40.29
C LYS A 51 -15.10 -30.60 39.11
N ARG A 52 -14.65 -31.67 38.43
CA ARG A 52 -13.72 -31.52 37.30
C ARG A 52 -14.37 -30.76 36.14
N ARG A 53 -15.66 -30.97 35.86
CA ARG A 53 -16.39 -30.21 34.85
C ARG A 53 -16.46 -28.71 35.20
N ALA A 54 -16.70 -28.38 36.46
CA ALA A 54 -16.71 -26.99 36.93
C ALA A 54 -15.32 -26.34 36.81
N GLU A 55 -14.26 -27.03 37.25
CA GLU A 55 -12.87 -26.54 37.11
C GLU A 55 -12.51 -26.27 35.65
N ILE A 56 -12.83 -27.18 34.73
CA ILE A 56 -12.57 -26.99 33.29
C ILE A 56 -13.34 -25.79 32.75
N ALA A 57 -14.61 -25.63 33.15
CA ALA A 57 -15.41 -24.48 32.73
C ALA A 57 -14.85 -23.15 33.26
N GLU A 58 -14.35 -23.12 34.49
CA GLU A 58 -13.66 -21.97 35.07
C GLU A 58 -12.35 -21.66 34.33
N GLU A 59 -11.50 -22.67 34.11
CA GLU A 59 -10.26 -22.55 33.34
C GLU A 59 -10.53 -21.94 31.94
N GLN A 60 -11.50 -22.49 31.20
CA GLN A 60 -11.90 -21.98 29.88
C GLN A 60 -12.45 -20.55 29.95
N THR A 61 -13.22 -20.23 30.99
CA THR A 61 -13.77 -18.89 31.17
C THR A 61 -12.66 -17.87 31.41
N ASP A 62 -11.63 -18.23 32.17
CA ASP A 62 -10.50 -17.35 32.45
C ASP A 62 -9.58 -17.17 31.24
N GLU A 63 -9.35 -18.23 30.46
CA GLU A 63 -8.67 -18.15 29.17
C GLU A 63 -9.39 -17.20 28.20
N LEU A 64 -10.72 -17.35 28.06
CA LEU A 64 -11.54 -16.49 27.21
C LEU A 64 -11.53 -15.03 27.67
N LYS A 65 -11.54 -14.76 28.98
CA LYS A 65 -11.44 -13.40 29.52
C LYS A 65 -10.13 -12.72 29.12
N GLU A 66 -9.01 -13.43 29.24
CA GLU A 66 -7.71 -12.88 28.84
C GLU A 66 -7.64 -12.72 27.32
N GLU A 67 -8.16 -13.65 26.53
CA GLU A 67 -8.25 -13.51 25.08
C GLU A 67 -9.05 -12.25 24.68
N ILE A 68 -10.24 -12.07 25.25
CA ILE A 68 -11.09 -10.88 25.02
C ILE A 68 -10.34 -9.59 25.35
N LYS A 69 -9.60 -9.57 26.47
CA LYS A 69 -8.80 -8.40 26.87
C LYS A 69 -7.68 -8.12 25.88
N THR A 70 -7.02 -9.14 25.34
CA THR A 70 -6.01 -8.96 24.29
C THR A 70 -6.62 -8.45 22.98
N LEU A 71 -7.78 -8.99 22.58
CA LEU A 71 -8.50 -8.60 21.37
C LEU A 71 -8.98 -7.15 21.46
N LYS A 72 -9.49 -6.71 22.62
CA LYS A 72 -9.87 -5.31 22.86
C LYS A 72 -8.69 -4.36 22.65
N LYS A 73 -7.53 -4.65 23.25
CA LYS A 73 -6.31 -3.83 23.06
C LYS A 73 -5.84 -3.78 21.60
N ARG A 74 -5.92 -4.90 20.89
CA ARG A 74 -5.60 -4.95 19.45
C ARG A 74 -6.58 -4.10 18.64
N ASN A 75 -7.87 -4.18 18.94
CA ASN A 75 -8.91 -3.42 18.26
C ASN A 75 -8.72 -1.90 18.46
N GLU A 76 -8.44 -1.46 19.70
CA GLU A 76 -8.10 -0.07 20.01
C GLU A 76 -6.88 0.42 19.21
N THR A 77 -5.85 -0.42 19.10
CA THR A 77 -4.64 -0.10 18.33
C THR A 77 -4.95 0.03 16.83
N ILE A 78 -5.72 -0.92 16.27
CA ILE A 78 -6.14 -0.89 14.87
C ILE A 78 -6.95 0.39 14.60
N HIS A 79 -7.90 0.72 15.46
CA HIS A 79 -8.73 1.91 15.30
C HIS A 79 -7.90 3.20 15.29
N ARG A 80 -6.91 3.31 16.20
CA ARG A 80 -5.99 4.46 16.22
C ARG A 80 -5.21 4.57 14.92
N VAL A 81 -4.62 3.47 14.45
CA VAL A 81 -3.85 3.44 13.19
C VAL A 81 -4.74 3.76 11.98
N GLU A 82 -6.00 3.32 11.98
CA GLU A 82 -6.94 3.63 10.91
C GLU A 82 -7.23 5.13 10.82
N ILE A 83 -7.39 5.80 11.96
CA ILE A 83 -7.55 7.27 12.02
C ILE A 83 -6.30 7.97 11.49
N GLU A 84 -5.12 7.59 11.99
CA GLU A 84 -3.84 8.18 11.55
C GLU A 84 -3.61 8.02 10.03
N ASN A 85 -3.96 6.85 9.49
CA ASN A 85 -3.86 6.58 8.06
C ASN A 85 -4.84 7.42 7.23
N LYS A 86 -6.08 7.61 7.71
CA LYS A 86 -7.05 8.51 7.05
C LYS A 86 -6.54 9.95 7.02
N ASP A 87 -5.98 10.44 8.12
CA ASP A 87 -5.40 11.78 8.20
C ASP A 87 -4.16 11.94 7.32
N ALA A 88 -3.30 10.91 7.25
CA ALA A 88 -2.15 10.89 6.34
C ALA A 88 -2.60 10.92 4.87
N ALA A 89 -3.60 10.10 4.50
CA ALA A 89 -4.13 10.07 3.14
C ALA A 89 -4.76 11.42 2.73
N ALA A 90 -5.49 12.08 3.64
CA ALA A 90 -6.06 13.40 3.40
C ALA A 90 -4.96 14.45 3.17
N ARG A 91 -3.90 14.45 4.00
CA ARG A 91 -2.74 15.34 3.85
C ARG A 91 -2.03 15.16 2.52
N LEU A 92 -1.73 13.91 2.15
CA LEU A 92 -1.10 13.59 0.88
C LEU A 92 -1.96 13.98 -0.31
N SER A 93 -3.29 13.84 -0.22
CA SER A 93 -4.20 14.25 -1.30
C SER A 93 -4.16 15.75 -1.52
N LEU A 94 -4.22 16.54 -0.43
CA LEU A 94 -4.13 18.00 -0.51
C LEU A 94 -2.78 18.47 -1.05
N GLU A 95 -1.68 17.84 -0.63
CA GLU A 95 -0.34 18.15 -1.13
C GLU A 95 -0.20 17.82 -2.61
N ASN A 96 -0.75 16.68 -3.05
CA ASN A 96 -0.78 16.33 -4.48
C ASN A 96 -1.57 17.35 -5.32
N GLU A 97 -2.72 17.81 -4.83
CA GLU A 97 -3.50 18.85 -5.52
C GLU A 97 -2.71 20.16 -5.62
N ARG A 98 -2.06 20.57 -4.53
CA ARG A 98 -1.19 21.76 -4.51
C ARG A 98 -0.05 21.63 -5.51
N LEU A 99 0.67 20.51 -5.51
CA LEU A 99 1.79 20.27 -6.43
C LEU A 99 1.32 20.22 -7.88
N ARG A 100 0.16 19.61 -8.17
CA ARG A 100 -0.43 19.62 -9.52
C ARG A 100 -0.73 21.04 -9.99
N LYS A 101 -1.28 21.88 -9.11
CA LYS A 101 -1.54 23.30 -9.41
C LYS A 101 -0.25 24.06 -9.69
N GLU A 102 0.76 23.90 -8.82
CA GLU A 102 2.06 24.56 -8.97
C GLU A 102 2.78 24.11 -10.25
N ILE A 103 2.73 22.83 -10.60
CA ILE A 103 3.26 22.32 -11.87
C ILE A 103 2.53 22.97 -13.06
N LYS A 104 1.20 23.10 -12.99
CA LYS A 104 0.41 23.72 -14.08
C LYS A 104 0.72 25.20 -14.23
N GLU A 105 0.86 25.94 -13.12
CA GLU A 105 1.19 27.37 -13.13
C GLU A 105 2.60 27.64 -13.65
N ASN A 106 3.55 26.75 -13.38
CA ASN A 106 4.94 26.87 -13.83
C ASN A 106 5.22 26.19 -15.19
N GLN A 107 4.21 25.61 -15.85
CA GLN A 107 4.38 25.04 -17.19
C GLN A 107 4.52 26.16 -18.22
N ILE A 108 5.55 26.07 -19.06
CA ILE A 108 5.67 26.93 -20.24
C ILE A 108 4.44 26.67 -21.13
N PRO A 109 3.62 27.71 -21.42
CA PRO A 109 2.49 27.63 -22.34
C PRO A 109 2.90 27.06 -23.70
N GLU A 110 1.98 26.35 -24.35
CA GLU A 110 2.23 25.75 -25.66
C GLU A 110 2.60 26.81 -26.72
N GLU A 111 1.97 27.97 -26.67
CA GLU A 111 2.27 29.11 -27.54
C GLU A 111 3.73 29.57 -27.42
N LEU A 112 4.22 29.73 -26.18
CA LEU A 112 5.62 30.12 -25.95
C LEU A 112 6.61 29.02 -26.32
N MET A 113 6.22 27.75 -26.19
CA MET A 113 7.03 26.63 -26.68
C MET A 113 7.15 26.66 -28.20
N HIS A 114 6.04 26.86 -28.90
CA HIS A 114 6.01 26.98 -30.35
C HIS A 114 6.84 28.18 -30.84
N GLU A 115 6.72 29.33 -30.18
CA GLU A 115 7.53 30.51 -30.49
C GLU A 115 9.03 30.24 -30.30
N CYS A 116 9.40 29.53 -29.23
CA CYS A 116 10.79 29.08 -29.03
C CYS A 116 11.30 28.19 -30.17
N TYR A 117 10.47 27.28 -30.70
CA TYR A 117 10.84 26.46 -31.85
C TYR A 117 11.06 27.30 -33.10
N CYS A 118 10.11 28.19 -33.45
CA CYS A 118 10.22 29.07 -34.61
C CYS A 118 11.49 29.92 -34.53
N MET A 119 11.76 30.54 -33.38
CA MET A 119 12.98 31.32 -33.16
C MET A 119 14.26 30.49 -33.29
N ALA A 120 14.27 29.25 -32.80
CA ALA A 120 15.44 28.38 -32.92
C ALA A 120 15.66 27.96 -34.38
N TYR A 121 14.58 27.62 -35.09
CA TYR A 121 14.60 27.27 -36.50
C TYR A 121 15.10 28.43 -37.36
N ASP A 122 14.53 29.63 -37.22
CA ASP A 122 14.91 30.81 -38.00
C ASP A 122 16.40 31.17 -37.79
N LYS A 123 16.89 31.02 -36.57
CA LYS A 123 18.30 31.27 -36.25
C LYS A 123 19.23 30.18 -36.79
N GLU A 124 18.79 28.92 -36.79
CA GLU A 124 19.53 27.81 -37.40
C GLU A 124 19.63 28.00 -38.92
N ALA A 125 18.49 28.27 -39.58
CA ALA A 125 18.42 28.53 -41.02
C ALA A 125 19.22 29.79 -41.40
N GLY A 126 19.15 30.85 -40.60
CA GLY A 126 19.93 32.06 -40.80
C GLY A 126 21.43 31.83 -40.66
N ALA A 127 21.86 31.02 -39.69
CA ALA A 127 23.26 30.61 -39.56
C ALA A 127 23.71 29.76 -40.75
N GLN A 128 22.87 28.82 -41.20
CA GLN A 128 23.15 28.03 -42.40
C GLN A 128 23.33 28.90 -43.64
N LYS A 129 22.43 29.85 -43.89
CA LYS A 129 22.54 30.78 -45.03
C LYS A 129 23.84 31.59 -45.00
N LYS A 130 24.25 32.07 -43.82
CA LYS A 130 25.52 32.80 -43.67
C LYS A 130 26.74 31.90 -43.86
N MET A 131 26.65 30.63 -43.47
CA MET A 131 27.70 29.64 -43.79
C MET A 131 27.83 29.45 -45.29
N GLU A 132 26.73 29.31 -46.01
CA GLU A 132 26.72 29.18 -47.47
C GLU A 132 27.37 30.41 -48.12
N GLN A 133 26.95 31.61 -47.72
CA GLN A 133 27.53 32.87 -48.21
C GLN A 133 29.04 32.98 -47.92
N ALA A 134 29.48 32.63 -46.71
CA ALA A 134 30.90 32.64 -46.36
C ALA A 134 31.70 31.62 -47.18
N ALA A 135 31.11 30.46 -47.50
CA ALA A 135 31.73 29.44 -48.34
C ALA A 135 31.88 29.90 -49.79
N ASP A 136 30.85 30.54 -50.35
CA ASP A 136 30.89 31.12 -51.70
C ASP A 136 31.96 32.21 -51.79
N GLN A 137 32.01 33.12 -50.80
CA GLN A 137 33.02 34.17 -50.72
C GLN A 137 34.45 33.61 -50.57
N MET A 138 34.63 32.56 -49.77
CA MET A 138 35.92 31.85 -49.70
C MET A 138 36.33 31.30 -51.06
N ALA A 139 35.41 30.66 -51.79
CA ALA A 139 35.70 30.06 -53.09
C ALA A 139 36.09 31.14 -54.12
N GLU A 140 35.35 32.25 -54.17
CA GLU A 140 35.68 33.38 -55.05
C GLU A 140 37.04 34.01 -54.73
N ALA A 141 37.32 34.28 -53.45
CA ALA A 141 38.60 34.84 -53.01
C ALA A 141 39.75 33.89 -53.35
N ALA A 142 39.58 32.58 -53.15
CA ALA A 142 40.57 31.57 -53.50
C ALA A 142 40.88 31.55 -55.01
N ILE A 143 39.85 31.66 -55.87
CA ILE A 143 40.02 31.73 -57.33
C ILE A 143 40.79 33.00 -57.73
N LYS A 144 40.53 34.13 -57.06
CA LYS A 144 41.20 35.42 -57.32
C LYS A 144 42.61 35.50 -56.69
N GLY A 145 43.00 34.53 -55.87
CA GLY A 145 44.26 34.55 -55.12
C GLY A 145 44.28 35.52 -53.94
N GLU A 146 43.10 35.90 -53.44
CA GLU A 146 42.90 36.79 -52.29
C GLU A 146 42.90 36.01 -50.96
N ASP A 147 43.02 36.72 -49.83
CA ASP A 147 43.00 36.09 -48.50
C ASP A 147 41.60 35.57 -48.11
N THR A 148 41.50 34.26 -47.88
CA THR A 148 40.26 33.58 -47.48
C THR A 148 40.06 33.52 -45.96
N GLN A 149 41.06 33.90 -45.15
CA GLN A 149 41.07 33.62 -43.72
C GLN A 149 39.90 34.26 -42.96
N SER A 150 39.50 35.47 -43.35
CA SER A 150 38.36 36.17 -42.74
C SER A 150 37.05 35.40 -42.93
N PHE A 151 36.76 34.98 -44.17
CA PHE A 151 35.56 34.22 -44.51
C PHE A 151 35.57 32.83 -43.88
N ALA A 152 36.74 32.19 -43.73
CA ALA A 152 36.88 30.92 -43.03
C ALA A 152 36.54 31.03 -41.54
N LYS A 153 36.94 32.12 -40.88
CA LYS A 153 36.57 32.39 -39.48
C LYS A 153 35.07 32.60 -39.33
N GLU A 154 34.46 33.38 -40.22
CA GLU A 154 33.01 33.62 -40.23
C GLU A 154 32.25 32.30 -40.42
N TYR A 155 32.67 31.45 -41.37
CA TYR A 155 32.07 30.13 -41.58
C TYR A 155 32.11 29.27 -40.31
N GLN A 156 33.25 29.19 -39.62
CA GLN A 156 33.36 28.41 -38.38
C GLN A 156 32.51 28.96 -37.24
N ALA A 157 32.40 30.30 -37.15
CA ALA A 157 31.53 30.95 -36.18
C ALA A 157 30.05 30.59 -36.44
N GLN A 158 29.60 30.69 -37.69
CA GLN A 158 28.21 30.37 -38.05
C GLN A 158 27.93 28.86 -37.93
N LYS A 159 28.90 27.98 -38.23
CA LYS A 159 28.81 26.54 -37.99
C LYS A 159 28.57 26.20 -36.52
N SER A 160 29.25 26.91 -35.63
CA SER A 160 29.08 26.75 -34.18
C SER A 160 27.72 27.29 -33.72
N SER A 161 27.28 28.43 -34.28
CA SER A 161 25.96 29.01 -34.04
C SER A 161 24.83 28.06 -34.45
N ARG A 162 24.91 27.49 -35.67
CA ARG A 162 23.96 26.51 -36.20
C ARG A 162 23.80 25.30 -35.26
N ARG A 163 24.92 24.67 -34.88
CA ARG A 163 24.93 23.53 -33.94
C ARG A 163 24.28 23.86 -32.59
N ARG A 164 24.44 25.09 -32.11
CA ARG A 164 23.79 25.53 -30.87
C ARG A 164 22.27 25.52 -31.01
N TYR A 165 21.73 26.07 -32.09
CA TYR A 165 20.28 26.12 -32.31
C TYR A 165 19.68 24.74 -32.62
N GLU A 166 20.40 23.88 -33.33
CA GLU A 166 20.06 22.47 -33.48
C GLU A 166 19.90 21.77 -32.12
N LYS A 167 20.85 21.98 -31.20
CA LYS A 167 20.78 21.42 -29.84
C LYS A 167 19.61 21.96 -29.03
N ILE A 168 19.25 23.24 -29.22
CA ILE A 168 18.08 23.84 -28.57
C ILE A 168 16.80 23.15 -29.06
N MET A 169 16.63 22.96 -30.38
CA MET A 169 15.47 22.24 -30.92
C MET A 169 15.35 20.82 -30.36
N GLN A 170 16.45 20.07 -30.29
CA GLN A 170 16.47 18.73 -29.67
C GLN A 170 16.08 18.74 -28.18
N GLN A 171 16.36 19.82 -27.45
CA GLN A 171 15.94 19.96 -26.06
C GLN A 171 14.45 20.27 -25.94
N LEU A 172 13.92 21.12 -26.82
CA LEU A 172 12.49 21.39 -26.91
C LEU A 172 11.71 20.10 -27.24
N ASP A 173 12.21 19.26 -28.16
CA ASP A 173 11.58 17.97 -28.52
C ASP A 173 11.46 17.04 -27.31
N LYS A 174 12.49 17.02 -26.46
CA LYS A 174 12.49 16.22 -25.22
C LYS A 174 11.48 16.74 -24.22
N ILE A 175 11.28 18.06 -24.15
CA ILE A 175 10.29 18.67 -23.26
C ILE A 175 8.88 18.30 -23.72
N GLU A 176 8.60 18.37 -25.02
CA GLU A 176 7.29 18.00 -25.57
C GLU A 176 6.98 16.51 -25.41
N LYS A 177 7.94 15.61 -25.70
CA LYS A 177 7.77 14.17 -25.46
C LYS A 177 7.48 13.85 -23.99
N ARG A 178 8.13 14.56 -23.06
CA ARG A 178 7.86 14.42 -21.63
C ARG A 178 6.50 14.95 -21.22
N LYS A 179 5.94 15.93 -21.93
CA LYS A 179 4.58 16.42 -21.69
C LYS A 179 3.54 15.43 -22.24
N ALA A 180 3.75 14.87 -23.43
CA ALA A 180 2.81 13.94 -24.06
C ALA A 180 2.68 12.58 -23.36
N GLY A 181 3.69 12.17 -22.58
CA GLY A 181 3.67 10.92 -21.79
C GLY A 181 3.27 11.08 -20.32
N ARG A 182 2.78 12.25 -19.89
CA ARG A 182 2.31 12.52 -18.52
C ARG A 182 0.79 12.53 -18.44
#